data_AF-A0A9E3B6U3-F1
#
_entry.id   AF-A0A9E3B6U3-F1
#
_cell.length_a   1.000
_cell.length_b   1.000
_cell.length_c   1.000
_cell.angle_alpha   90.00
_cell.angle_beta   90.00
_cell.angle_gamma   90.00
#
_symmetry.space_group_name_H-M   'P 1'
#
loop_
_entity.id
_entity.type
_entity.pdbx_description
1 polymer ?
#
loop_
_entity_poly.entity_id
_entity_poly.type
_entity_poly.pdbx_seq_one_letter_code
_entity_poly.pdbx_strand_id
1 'polypeptide(L)'
;MEEVMAANQQTTHCRSGERDFTSTYREWRRAYYNRFPAFWGTLPGEMIQEYAVYGALEVSYEHAAALRTASSRLYLLLTRLATQLQQADEQALIDIGIPLPALPYAHIVMPEMPAVMCGRLEFVMTVEGPKLLEFNAETPT
;
A
#
# COMPACT_ATOMS: atom_id res chain seq x y z
N MET A 1 -32.90 -13.28 46.40
CA MET A 1 -32.71 -12.34 45.28
C MET A 1 -32.10 -13.17 44.16
N GLU A 2 -32.94 -14.03 43.60
CA GLU A 2 -32.66 -14.95 42.50
C GLU A 2 -33.52 -14.49 41.34
N GLU A 3 -32.93 -14.32 40.16
CA GLU A 3 -33.50 -14.64 38.84
C GLU A 3 -32.42 -14.28 37.80
N VAL A 4 -31.71 -15.27 37.25
CA VAL A 4 -32.00 -16.04 36.02
C VAL A 4 -31.00 -15.62 34.93
N MET A 5 -30.20 -16.61 34.52
CA MET A 5 -29.43 -16.59 33.28
C MET A 5 -30.36 -16.36 32.10
N ALA A 6 -29.99 -15.45 31.20
CA ALA A 6 -30.37 -15.57 29.80
C ALA A 6 -29.20 -15.09 28.95
N ALA A 7 -28.65 -16.02 28.18
CA ALA A 7 -27.66 -15.79 27.15
C ALA A 7 -28.14 -14.68 26.22
N ASN A 8 -27.34 -13.64 26.05
CA ASN A 8 -27.59 -12.63 25.03
C ASN A 8 -27.09 -13.15 23.68
N GLN A 9 -27.78 -14.16 23.15
CA GLN A 9 -27.84 -14.42 21.73
C GLN A 9 -28.86 -13.42 21.16
N GLN A 10 -28.38 -12.29 20.68
CA GLN A 10 -29.20 -11.43 19.82
C GLN A 10 -28.45 -11.08 18.54
N THR A 11 -28.76 -11.93 17.55
CA THR A 11 -29.21 -11.52 16.21
C THR A 11 -28.18 -10.87 15.31
N THR A 12 -27.53 -11.73 14.52
CA THR A 12 -27.22 -11.48 13.11
C THR A 12 -28.51 -11.09 12.37
N HIS A 13 -28.91 -9.82 12.46
CA HIS A 13 -29.90 -9.26 11.54
C HIS A 13 -29.21 -8.94 10.21
N CYS A 14 -29.16 -9.95 9.35
CA CYS A 14 -28.95 -9.75 7.92
C CYS A 14 -30.14 -8.92 7.42
N ARG A 15 -29.94 -7.61 7.17
CA ARG A 15 -30.93 -6.76 6.51
C ARG A 15 -31.06 -7.21 5.07
N SER A 16 -32.06 -8.05 4.80
CA SER A 16 -32.53 -8.38 3.46
C SER A 16 -33.15 -7.12 2.83
N GLY A 17 -32.33 -6.30 2.15
CA GLY A 17 -32.82 -5.12 1.44
C GLY A 17 -31.76 -4.12 0.98
N GLU A 18 -30.58 -4.10 1.59
CA GLU A 18 -29.45 -3.28 1.12
C GLU A 18 -28.62 -4.08 0.12
N ARG A 19 -28.59 -3.65 -1.14
CA ARG A 19 -27.63 -4.19 -2.12
C ARG A 19 -26.23 -4.02 -1.56
N ASP A 20 -25.44 -5.10 -1.57
CA ASP A 20 -24.04 -5.07 -1.19
C ASP A 20 -23.32 -3.95 -1.97
N PHE A 21 -22.64 -3.05 -1.24
CA PHE A 21 -21.91 -1.93 -1.82
C PHE A 21 -20.96 -2.40 -2.92
N THR A 22 -20.30 -3.54 -2.73
CA THR A 22 -19.35 -4.10 -3.68
C THR A 22 -20.04 -4.43 -5.00
N SER A 23 -21.17 -5.15 -4.94
CA SER A 23 -21.97 -5.45 -6.14
C SER A 23 -22.46 -4.19 -6.86
N THR A 24 -22.96 -3.21 -6.11
CA THR A 24 -23.47 -1.94 -6.65
C THR A 24 -22.35 -1.12 -7.30
N TYR A 25 -21.19 -1.04 -6.67
CA TYR A 25 -20.00 -0.36 -7.21
C TYR A 25 -19.54 -0.99 -8.53
N ARG A 26 -19.50 -2.33 -8.59
CA ARG A 26 -19.16 -3.06 -9.82
C ARG A 26 -20.13 -2.78 -10.96
N GLU A 27 -21.43 -2.69 -10.66
CA GLU A 27 -22.45 -2.32 -11.66
C GLU A 27 -22.22 -0.92 -12.22
N TRP A 28 -22.05 0.08 -11.35
CA TRP A 28 -21.85 1.46 -11.79
C TRP A 28 -20.58 1.63 -12.61
N ARG A 29 -19.50 0.99 -12.15
CA ARG A 29 -18.21 0.91 -12.84
C ARG A 29 -18.34 0.37 -14.26
N ARG A 30 -18.99 -0.78 -14.39
CA ARG A 30 -19.18 -1.44 -15.68
C ARG A 30 -20.05 -0.59 -16.60
N ALA A 31 -21.14 -0.02 -16.07
CA ALA A 31 -22.02 0.87 -16.82
C ALA A 31 -21.30 2.13 -17.35
N TYR A 32 -20.38 2.70 -16.57
CA TYR A 32 -19.61 3.87 -17.00
C TYR A 32 -18.58 3.55 -18.07
N TYR A 33 -17.73 2.54 -17.85
CA TYR A 33 -16.66 2.24 -18.80
C TYR A 33 -17.16 1.63 -20.11
N ASN A 34 -18.31 0.95 -20.11
CA ASN A 34 -18.94 0.47 -21.34
C ASN A 34 -19.34 1.58 -22.31
N ARG A 35 -19.40 2.84 -21.87
CA ARG A 35 -19.63 4.01 -22.74
C ARG A 35 -18.40 4.38 -23.58
N PHE A 36 -17.23 3.82 -23.25
CA PHE A 36 -15.95 4.13 -23.87
C PHE A 36 -15.30 2.85 -24.40
N PRO A 37 -15.74 2.32 -25.56
CA PRO A 37 -15.30 1.02 -26.06
C PRO A 37 -13.79 0.93 -26.37
N ALA A 38 -13.12 2.07 -26.59
CA ALA A 38 -11.67 2.13 -26.77
C ALA A 38 -10.89 2.19 -25.45
N PHE A 39 -11.57 2.41 -24.31
CA PHE A 39 -10.95 2.48 -23.00
C PHE A 39 -10.90 1.10 -22.35
N TRP A 40 -9.76 0.77 -21.74
CA TRP A 40 -9.53 -0.53 -21.13
C TRP A 40 -10.03 -0.52 -19.69
N GLY A 41 -11.34 -0.37 -19.53
CA GLY A 41 -12.00 -0.44 -18.22
C GLY A 41 -11.83 -1.82 -17.59
N THR A 42 -11.67 -2.87 -18.38
CA THR A 42 -11.35 -4.22 -17.92
C THR A 42 -10.20 -4.78 -18.73
N LEU A 43 -9.38 -5.64 -18.12
CA LEU A 43 -8.33 -6.34 -18.86
C LEU A 43 -8.91 -7.58 -19.57
N PRO A 44 -8.50 -7.84 -20.83
CA PRO A 44 -8.83 -9.08 -21.53
C PRO A 44 -8.05 -10.27 -20.94
N GLY A 45 -8.62 -11.47 -21.00
CA GLY A 45 -8.02 -12.71 -20.50
C GLY A 45 -9.06 -13.83 -20.40
N GLU A 46 -8.66 -14.99 -19.86
CA GLU A 46 -9.60 -16.11 -19.60
C GLU A 46 -10.73 -15.72 -18.64
N MET A 47 -10.44 -14.77 -17.75
CA MET A 47 -11.43 -14.09 -16.91
C MET A 47 -11.29 -12.58 -17.08
N ILE A 48 -12.41 -11.88 -17.20
CA ILE A 48 -12.47 -10.41 -17.27
C ILE A 48 -12.07 -9.85 -15.90
N GLN A 49 -10.97 -9.09 -15.85
CA GLN A 49 -10.49 -8.47 -14.62
C GLN A 49 -10.85 -6.98 -14.57
N GLU A 50 -11.29 -6.53 -13.40
CA GLU A 50 -11.55 -5.12 -13.14
C GLU A 50 -10.23 -4.36 -13.00
N TYR A 51 -9.97 -3.43 -13.91
CA TYR A 51 -8.72 -2.67 -13.97
C TYR A 51 -8.86 -1.23 -13.46
N ALA A 52 -9.69 -0.42 -14.11
CA ALA A 52 -9.85 0.98 -13.76
C ALA A 52 -10.79 1.19 -12.55
N VAL A 53 -10.56 2.23 -11.73
CA VAL A 53 -11.37 2.55 -10.54
C VAL A 53 -12.48 3.54 -10.93
N TYR A 54 -13.74 3.27 -10.53
CA TYR A 54 -14.92 4.05 -10.93
C TYR A 54 -15.21 5.30 -10.10
N GLY A 55 -14.31 5.69 -9.21
CA GLY A 55 -14.50 6.88 -8.40
C GLY A 55 -13.18 7.40 -7.86
N ALA A 56 -13.20 8.66 -7.44
CA ALA A 56 -12.15 9.18 -6.60
C ALA A 56 -12.46 8.82 -5.14
N LEU A 57 -11.43 8.41 -4.40
CA LEU A 57 -11.50 8.43 -2.95
C LEU A 57 -11.21 9.86 -2.50
N GLU A 58 -12.20 10.51 -1.89
CA GLU A 58 -11.97 11.79 -1.26
C GLU A 58 -11.17 11.60 0.03
N VAL A 59 -10.05 12.30 0.14
CA VAL A 59 -9.22 12.33 1.33
C VAL A 59 -9.17 13.75 1.86
N SER A 60 -9.21 13.90 3.19
CA SER A 60 -9.08 15.22 3.80
C SER A 60 -7.70 15.81 3.52
N TYR A 61 -7.60 17.14 3.56
CA TYR A 61 -6.31 17.82 3.45
C TYR A 61 -5.32 17.32 4.51
N GLU A 62 -5.79 17.13 5.74
CA GLU A 62 -4.99 16.64 6.87
C GLU A 62 -4.45 15.23 6.61
N HIS A 63 -5.28 14.33 6.07
CA HIS A 63 -4.88 12.98 5.69
C HIS A 63 -3.73 13.04 4.66
N ALA A 64 -3.92 13.82 3.60
CA ALA A 64 -2.91 13.96 2.55
C ALA A 64 -1.62 14.64 3.07
N ALA A 65 -1.74 15.62 3.98
CA ALA A 65 -0.61 16.30 4.59
C ALA A 65 0.19 15.39 5.52
N ALA A 66 -0.49 14.51 6.27
CA ALA A 66 0.14 13.51 7.12
C ALA A 66 0.98 12.54 6.28
N LEU A 67 0.43 12.02 5.18
CA LEU A 67 1.16 11.15 4.25
C LEU A 67 2.37 11.87 3.63
N ARG A 68 2.22 13.10 3.14
CA ARG A 68 3.34 13.88 2.60
C ARG A 68 4.47 14.04 3.62
N THR A 69 4.12 14.41 4.86
CA THR A 69 5.10 14.61 5.94
C THR A 69 5.80 13.30 6.31
N ALA A 70 5.03 12.22 6.45
CA ALA A 70 5.58 10.89 6.74
C ALA A 70 6.52 10.43 5.62
N SER A 71 6.09 10.54 4.36
CA SER A 71 6.90 10.18 3.20
C SER A 71 8.22 10.92 3.14
N SER A 72 8.23 12.24 3.29
CA SER A 72 9.48 13.02 3.26
C SER A 72 10.43 12.65 4.39
N ARG A 73 9.92 12.42 5.60
CA ARG A 73 10.74 12.05 6.76
C ARG A 73 11.30 10.64 6.64
N LEU A 74 10.47 9.69 6.23
CA LEU A 74 10.87 8.30 6.05
C LEU A 74 11.87 8.15 4.90
N TYR A 75 11.68 8.88 3.79
CA TYR A 75 12.66 8.91 2.71
C TYR A 75 14.04 9.34 3.21
N LEU A 76 14.13 10.46 3.93
CA LEU A 76 15.40 10.94 4.50
C LEU A 76 16.03 9.93 5.46
N LEU A 77 15.21 9.29 6.30
CA LEU A 77 15.68 8.28 7.25
C LEU A 77 16.20 7.02 6.54
N LEU A 78 15.45 6.50 5.58
CA LEU A 78 15.79 5.29 4.83
C LEU A 78 17.00 5.51 3.93
N THR A 79 17.15 6.67 3.31
CA THR A 79 18.36 7.01 2.54
C THR A 79 19.60 7.08 3.45
N ARG A 80 19.48 7.66 4.65
CA ARG A 80 20.57 7.66 5.63
C ARG A 80 20.93 6.25 6.09
N LEU A 81 19.92 5.43 6.36
CA LEU A 81 20.11 4.02 6.71
C LEU A 81 20.84 3.28 5.58
N ALA A 82 20.43 3.50 4.32
CA ALA A 82 21.10 2.90 3.17
C ALA A 82 22.59 3.31 3.11
N THR A 83 22.92 4.59 3.28
CA THR A 83 24.31 5.05 3.34
C THR A 83 25.10 4.40 4.49
N GLN A 84 24.48 4.21 5.65
CA GLN A 84 25.13 3.52 6.76
C GLN A 84 25.36 2.04 6.47
N LEU A 85 24.40 1.35 5.84
CA LEU A 85 24.55 -0.04 5.43
C LEU A 85 25.66 -0.20 4.39
N GLN A 86 25.81 0.73 3.45
CA GLN A 86 26.93 0.75 2.50
C GLN A 86 28.30 0.87 3.17
N GLN A 87 28.36 1.30 4.44
CA GLN A 87 29.58 1.43 5.24
C GLN A 87 29.70 0.35 6.32
N ALA A 88 28.72 -0.55 6.44
CA ALA A 88 28.72 -1.61 7.43
C ALA A 88 29.80 -2.66 7.11
N ASP A 89 30.12 -3.50 8.09
CA ASP A 89 30.95 -4.66 7.82
C ASP A 89 30.19 -5.71 6.99
N GLU A 90 30.94 -6.59 6.33
CA GLU A 90 30.36 -7.65 5.49
C GLU A 90 29.45 -8.57 6.30
N GLN A 91 29.74 -8.81 7.58
CA GLN A 91 28.95 -9.69 8.43
C GLN A 91 27.55 -9.11 8.68
N ALA A 92 27.43 -7.82 8.99
CA ALA A 92 26.14 -7.17 9.14
C ALA A 92 25.32 -7.21 7.85
N LEU A 93 25.97 -7.06 6.69
CA LEU A 93 25.30 -7.19 5.39
C LEU A 93 24.82 -8.62 5.11
N ILE A 94 25.61 -9.63 5.49
CA ILE A 94 25.21 -11.04 5.41
C ILE A 94 24.01 -11.32 6.32
N ASP A 95 24.02 -10.79 7.55
CA ASP A 95 22.98 -11.03 8.55
C ASP A 95 21.61 -10.47 8.12
N ILE A 96 21.59 -9.39 7.31
CA ILE A 96 20.37 -8.83 6.72
C ILE A 96 19.98 -9.49 5.38
N GLY A 97 20.72 -10.51 4.95
CA GLY A 97 20.40 -11.35 3.79
C GLY A 97 21.03 -10.91 2.47
N ILE A 98 22.06 -10.05 2.48
CA ILE A 98 22.82 -9.76 1.25
C ILE A 98 23.65 -10.99 0.88
N PRO A 99 23.52 -11.52 -0.35
CA PRO A 99 24.24 -12.71 -0.75
C PRO A 99 25.74 -12.40 -0.92
N LEU A 100 26.61 -13.35 -0.54
CA LEU A 100 28.08 -13.20 -0.61
C LEU A 100 28.60 -12.62 -1.94
N PRO A 101 28.11 -13.06 -3.14
CA PRO A 101 28.57 -12.50 -4.41
C PRO A 101 28.19 -11.02 -4.62
N ALA A 102 27.21 -10.49 -3.88
CA ALA A 102 26.76 -9.11 -3.99
C ALA A 102 27.52 -8.13 -3.07
N LEU A 103 28.25 -8.63 -2.06
CA LEU A 103 28.93 -7.79 -1.06
C LEU A 103 29.89 -6.74 -1.67
N PRO A 104 30.73 -7.07 -2.68
CA PRO A 104 31.62 -6.06 -3.26
C PRO A 104 30.88 -4.87 -3.87
N TYR A 105 29.63 -5.07 -4.31
CA TYR A 105 28.80 -4.04 -4.92
C TYR A 105 27.98 -3.25 -3.89
N ALA A 106 27.68 -3.85 -2.73
CA ALA A 106 26.92 -3.21 -1.67
C ALA A 106 27.62 -1.96 -1.10
N HIS A 107 28.95 -1.88 -1.21
CA HIS A 107 29.75 -0.74 -0.74
C HIS A 107 29.91 0.39 -1.77
N ILE A 108 29.40 0.22 -3.00
CA ILE A 108 29.58 1.22 -4.06
C ILE A 108 28.67 2.43 -3.76
N VAL A 109 29.31 3.59 -3.60
CA VAL A 109 28.63 4.89 -3.48
C VAL A 109 28.80 5.66 -4.79
N MET A 110 27.70 6.17 -5.32
CA MET A 110 27.68 7.01 -6.53
C MET A 110 27.32 8.45 -6.12
N PRO A 111 28.30 9.35 -5.92
CA PRO A 111 28.08 10.64 -5.23
C PRO A 111 27.04 11.55 -5.88
N GLU A 112 26.86 11.44 -7.20
CA GLU A 112 25.96 12.30 -7.98
C GLU A 112 24.61 11.63 -8.29
N MET A 113 24.41 10.38 -7.83
CA MET A 113 23.19 9.63 -8.09
C MET A 113 22.35 9.56 -6.81
N PRO A 114 21.05 9.92 -6.85
CA PRO A 114 20.19 9.70 -5.70
C PRO A 114 20.10 8.19 -5.43
N ALA A 115 20.07 7.80 -4.15
CA ALA A 115 19.93 6.39 -3.75
C ALA A 115 18.66 5.75 -4.34
N VAL A 116 17.60 6.54 -4.53
CA VAL A 116 16.34 6.13 -5.16
C VAL A 116 15.84 7.29 -6.03
N MET A 117 15.67 7.02 -7.32
CA MET A 117 15.14 8.01 -8.29
C MET A 117 13.62 8.15 -8.18
N CYS A 118 12.92 7.01 -8.09
CA CYS A 118 11.49 6.91 -7.87
C CYS A 118 11.23 5.70 -6.98
N GLY A 119 10.35 5.83 -5.98
CA GLY A 119 9.99 4.74 -5.09
C GLY A 119 8.57 4.89 -4.57
N ARG A 120 7.94 3.77 -4.20
CA ARG A 120 6.56 3.72 -3.69
C ARG A 120 6.58 3.33 -2.22
N LEU A 121 6.08 4.23 -1.38
CA LEU A 121 5.85 3.96 0.04
C LEU A 121 4.44 3.44 0.23
N GLU A 122 4.32 2.31 0.91
CA GLU A 122 3.04 1.70 1.20
C GLU A 122 2.67 1.95 2.65
N PHE A 123 1.59 2.70 2.84
CA PHE A 123 1.12 3.09 4.16
C PHE A 123 -0.20 2.43 4.50
N VAL A 124 -0.33 2.07 5.78
CA VAL A 124 -1.63 1.86 6.41
C VAL A 124 -1.96 3.07 7.28
N MET A 125 -3.16 3.60 7.13
CA MET A 125 -3.66 4.69 7.97
C MET A 125 -4.28 4.11 9.24
N THR A 126 -3.74 4.51 10.39
CA THR A 126 -4.22 4.09 11.72
C THR A 126 -4.74 5.29 12.51
N VAL A 127 -5.35 5.04 13.67
CA VAL A 127 -5.79 6.11 14.60
C VAL A 127 -4.62 6.96 15.12
N GLU A 128 -3.39 6.44 15.08
CA GLU A 128 -2.17 7.15 15.45
C GLU A 128 -1.50 7.86 14.27
N GLY A 129 -2.09 7.78 13.07
CA GLY A 129 -1.52 8.28 11.82
C GLY A 129 -0.95 7.20 10.91
N PRO A 130 -0.20 7.60 9.86
CA PRO A 130 0.35 6.69 8.87
C PRO A 130 1.44 5.78 9.46
N LYS A 131 1.34 4.48 9.20
CA LYS A 131 2.39 3.49 9.50
C LYS A 131 2.89 2.91 8.18
N LEU A 132 4.22 2.89 8.01
CA LEU A 132 4.85 2.33 6.84
C LEU A 132 4.81 0.80 6.90
N LEU A 133 4.38 0.16 5.82
CA LEU A 133 4.48 -1.29 5.63
C LEU A 133 5.76 -1.62 4.86
N GLU A 134 5.96 -0.98 3.71
CA GLU A 134 7.13 -1.20 2.87
C GLU A 134 7.52 0.02 2.04
N PHE A 135 8.77 0.05 1.60
CA PHE A 135 9.29 1.00 0.64
C PHE A 135 9.85 0.28 -0.58
N ASN A 136 9.07 0.27 -1.66
CA ASN A 136 9.48 -0.27 -2.96
C ASN A 136 10.37 0.73 -3.67
N ALA A 137 11.66 0.68 -3.37
CA ALA A 137 12.68 1.59 -3.87
C ALA A 137 13.26 1.19 -5.23
N GLU A 138 13.12 -0.07 -5.65
CA GLU A 138 13.75 -0.60 -6.86
C GLU A 138 12.82 -0.49 -8.08
N THR A 139 11.63 -1.11 -7.99
CA THR A 139 10.68 -1.23 -9.11
C THR A 139 9.26 -0.88 -8.68
N PRO A 140 8.97 0.39 -8.38
CA PRO A 140 7.60 0.82 -8.08
C PRO A 140 6.74 0.72 -9.36
N THR A 141 5.67 -0.08 -9.31
CA THR A 141 4.67 -0.21 -10.40
C THR A 141 3.52 0.77 -10.30
#